data_AF-A0A6I7WHC7-F1
#
_entry.id   AF-A0A6I7WHC7-F1
#
_cell.length_a   1.000
_cell.length_b   1.000
_cell.length_c   1.000
_cell.angle_alpha   90.00
_cell.angle_beta   90.00
_cell.angle_gamma   90.00
#
_symmetry.space_group_name_H-M   'P 1'
#
loop_
_entity.id
_entity.type
_entity.pdbx_description
1 polymer ?
#
loop_
_entity_poly.entity_id
_entity_poly.type
_entity_poly.pdbx_seq_one_letter_code
_entity_poly.pdbx_strand_id
1 'polypeptide(L)' 'MFILRDILLPLQYHFSETTLGRERASLFVYTILSIIVPFTSSMTSNLWRCLDTLFGFEIKRFYFY' A
#
# COMPACT_ATOMS: atom_id res chain seq x y z
N MET A 1 10.95 -0.36 -0.84
CA MET A 1 10.46 0.69 -1.77
C MET A 1 10.32 1.98 -1.00
N PHE A 2 11.03 3.04 -1.39
CA PHE A 2 11.03 4.34 -0.70
C PHE A 2 9.62 4.91 -0.51
N ILE A 3 8.78 4.85 -1.56
CA ILE A 3 7.39 5.32 -1.55
C ILE A 3 6.54 4.69 -0.43
N LEU A 4 6.67 3.38 -0.21
CA LEU A 4 5.87 2.70 0.79
C LEU A 4 6.27 3.13 2.21
N ARG A 5 7.57 3.29 2.44
CA ARG A 5 8.09 3.83 3.71
C ARG A 5 7.60 5.26 3.93
N ASP A 6 7.65 6.10 2.90
CA ASP A 6 7.27 7.51 2.96
C ASP A 6 5.76 7.71 3.21
N ILE A 7 4.92 6.75 2.81
CA ILE A 7 3.48 6.75 3.10
C ILE A 7 3.18 6.15 4.49
N LEU A 8 3.84 5.04 4.84
CA LEU A 8 3.52 4.30 6.07
C LEU A 8 4.04 5.00 7.34
N LEU A 9 5.16 5.73 7.27
CA LEU A 9 5.72 6.46 8.43
C LEU A 9 4.77 7.55 8.96
N PRO A 10 4.25 8.46 8.12
CA PRO A 10 3.25 9.44 8.54
C PRO A 10 2.02 8.80 9.17
N LEU A 11 1.56 7.66 8.63
CA LEU A 11 0.41 6.93 9.17
C LEU A 11 0.68 6.36 10.58
N GLN A 12 1.89 5.86 10.83
CA GLN A 12 2.28 5.39 12.17
C GLN A 12 2.35 6.54 13.19
N TYR A 13 2.73 7.75 12.79
CA TYR A 13 2.83 8.90 13.70
C TYR A 13 1.49 9.41 14.22
N HIS A 14 0.36 8.97 13.67
CA HIS A 14 -0.96 9.29 14.22
C HIS A 14 -1.30 8.51 15.51
N PHE A 15 -0.53 7.47 15.84
CA PHE A 15 -0.72 6.70 17.07
C PHE A 15 0.00 7.34 18.25
N SER A 16 -0.50 7.09 19.47
CA SER A 16 0.14 7.61 20.69
C SER A 16 1.54 7.02 20.90
N GLU A 17 2.45 7.79 21.51
CA GLU A 17 3.82 7.35 21.85
C GLU A 17 3.91 6.36 23.04
N THR A 18 2.77 5.91 23.57
CA THR A 18 2.75 4.84 24.58
C THR A 18 3.24 3.53 23.98
N THR A 19 3.71 2.60 24.83
CA THR A 19 4.11 1.25 24.40
C THR A 19 3.01 0.55 23.59
N LEU A 20 1.76 0.63 24.07
CA LEU A 20 0.59 0.06 23.39
C LEU A 20 0.26 0.78 22.08
N GLY A 21 0.44 2.10 22.03
CA GLY A 21 0.22 2.88 20.80
C GLY A 21 1.23 2.52 19.70
N ARG A 22 2.49 2.34 20.06
CA ARG A 22 3.57 1.89 19.16
C ARG A 22 3.33 0.48 18.63
N GLU A 23 2.81 -0.40 19.48
CA GLU A 23 2.40 -1.75 19.08
C GLU A 23 1.24 -1.71 18.06
N ARG A 24 0.20 -0.92 18.34
CA ARG A 24 -0.94 -0.72 17.43
C ARG A 24 -0.52 -0.11 16.09
N ALA A 25 0.39 0.87 16.10
CA ALA A 25 0.94 1.47 14.88
C ALA A 25 1.63 0.43 14.00
N SER A 26 2.38 -0.49 14.63
CA SER A 26 3.07 -1.58 13.94
C SER A 26 2.08 -2.58 13.34
N LEU A 27 1.08 -3.02 14.11
CA LEU A 27 0.02 -3.94 13.66
C LEU A 27 -0.80 -3.36 12.50
N PHE A 28 -1.11 -2.06 12.56
CA PHE A 28 -1.80 -1.34 11.51
C PHE A 28 -1.03 -1.39 10.18
N VAL A 29 0.28 -1.11 10.22
CA VAL A 29 1.12 -1.18 9.02
C VAL A 29 1.25 -2.60 8.50
N TYR A 30 1.42 -3.61 9.36
CA TYR A 30 1.43 -4.99 8.91
C TYR A 30 0.12 -5.42 8.26
N THR A 31 -1.02 -4.91 8.75
CA THR A 31 -2.32 -5.17 8.13
C THR A 31 -2.40 -4.56 6.72
N ILE A 32 -2.01 -3.29 6.57
CA ILE A 32 -1.94 -2.63 5.25
C ILE A 32 -1.01 -3.40 4.30
N LEU A 33 0.17 -3.80 4.79
CA LEU A 33 1.12 -4.59 4.00
C LEU A 33 0.53 -5.94 3.61
N SER A 34 -0.17 -6.63 4.50
CA SER A 34 -0.81 -7.91 4.17
C SER A 34 -1.89 -7.79 3.09
N ILE A 35 -2.53 -6.63 2.98
CA ILE A 35 -3.48 -6.34 1.91
C ILE A 35 -2.73 -6.01 0.62
N ILE A 36 -1.75 -5.10 0.67
CA ILE A 36 -1.06 -4.56 -0.52
C ILE A 36 -0.06 -5.55 -1.14
N VAL A 37 0.73 -6.25 -0.33
CA VAL A 37 1.84 -7.11 -0.80
C VAL A 37 1.36 -8.22 -1.76
N PRO A 38 0.24 -8.92 -1.53
CA PRO A 38 -0.31 -9.88 -2.50
C PRO A 38 -0.64 -9.25 -3.87
N PHE A 39 -1.02 -7.96 -3.91
CA PHE A 39 -1.26 -7.24 -5.17
C PHE A 39 0.05 -6.82 -5.86
N THR A 40 1.13 -6.64 -5.12
CA THR A 40 2.40 -6.15 -5.69
C THR A 40 3.18 -7.20 -6.49
N SER A 41 3.06 -8.50 -6.18
CA SER A 41 3.67 -9.56 -7.00
C SER A 41 2.79 -10.01 -8.17
N SER A 42 1.49 -9.76 -8.09
CA SER A 42 0.49 -10.10 -9.09
C SER A 42 -0.24 -8.85 -9.56
N MET A 43 0.53 -7.85 -10.01
CA MET A 43 -0.01 -6.66 -10.64
C MET A 43 -0.49 -7.01 -12.05
N THR A 44 -1.53 -7.85 -12.10
CA THR A 44 -2.08 -8.41 -13.33
C THR A 44 -2.82 -7.33 -14.10
N SER A 45 -2.86 -7.50 -15.42
CA SER A 45 -3.62 -6.63 -16.32
C SER A 45 -5.09 -6.42 -15.89
N ASN A 46 -5.67 -7.33 -15.11
CA ASN A 46 -7.03 -7.21 -14.60
C ASN A 46 -7.16 -6.15 -13.49
N LEU A 47 -6.18 -6.03 -12.59
CA LEU A 47 -6.17 -5.00 -11.55
C LEU A 47 -6.04 -3.61 -12.17
N TRP A 48 -5.17 -3.47 -13.18
CA TRP A 48 -5.01 -2.23 -13.93
C TRP A 48 -6.28 -1.81 -14.65
N ARG A 49 -6.95 -2.74 -15.34
CA ARG A 49 -8.25 -2.46 -15.96
C ARG A 49 -9.28 -2.04 -14.94
N CYS A 50 -9.32 -2.68 -13.76
CA CYS A 50 -10.25 -2.32 -12.71
C CYS A 50 -10.05 -0.87 -12.23
N LEU A 51 -8.79 -0.47 -12.02
CA LEU A 51 -8.43 0.90 -11.62
C LEU A 51 -8.79 1.94 -12.69
N ASP A 52 -8.56 1.62 -13.96
CA ASP A 52 -8.98 2.46 -15.08
C ASP A 52 -10.51 2.59 -15.16
N THR A 53 -11.23 1.46 -15.08
CA THR A 53 -12.70 1.46 -15.19
C THR A 53 -13.42 2.13 -14.02
N LEU A 54 -12.91 1.96 -12.79
CA LEU A 54 -13.60 2.45 -11.59
C LEU A 54 -13.17 3.87 -11.21
N PHE A 55 -11.92 4.23 -11.49
CA PHE A 55 -11.32 5.46 -10.98
C PHE A 55 -10.72 6.34 -12.09
N GLY A 56 -10.73 5.92 -13.36
CA GLY A 56 -10.20 6.68 -14.48
C GLY A 56 -8.68 6.81 -14.49
N PHE A 57 -7.96 5.98 -13.73
CA PHE A 57 -6.50 5.99 -13.68
C PHE A 57 -5.92 5.23 -14.86
N GLU A 58 -5.66 5.95 -15.96
CA GLU A 58 -4.97 5.40 -17.12
C GLU A 58 -3.46 5.29 -16.83
N ILE A 59 -3.01 4.08 -16.48
CA ILE A 59 -1.60 3.82 -16.21
C ILE A 59 -0.96 3.27 -17.48
N LYS A 60 -0.17 4.11 -18.16
CA LYS A 60 0.56 3.74 -19.37
C LYS A 60 1.35 2.46 -19.13
N ARG A 61 1.04 1.41 -19.89
CA ARG A 61 1.72 0.10 -19.87
C ARG A 61 3.23 0.31 -19.98
N PHE A 62 3.95 0.19 -18.87
CA PHE A 62 5.37 -0.10 -18.91
C PHE A 62 5.50 -1.60 -19.18
N TYR A 63 5.86 -1.94 -20.42
CA TYR A 63 6.24 -3.29 -20.80
C TYR A 63 7.55 -3.65 -20.10
N PHE A 64 7.49 -4.10 -18.85
CA PHE A 64 8.55 -4.91 -18.28
C PHE A 64 8.08 -6.36 -18.39
N TYR A 65 8.42 -6.96 -19.55
CA TYR A 65 8.62 -8.39 -19.64
C TYR A 65 9.95 -8.74 -18.96
#